data_AF-A0A0D6PMF4-F1
#
_entry.id   AF-A0A0D6PMF4-F1
#
_cell.length_a   1.000
_cell.length_b   1.000
_cell.length_c   1.000
_cell.angle_alpha   90.00
_cell.angle_beta   90.00
_cell.angle_gamma   90.00
#
_symmetry.space_group_name_H-M   'P 1'
#
loop_
_entity.id
_entity.type
_entity.pdbx_description
1 polymer ?
#
loop_
_entity_poly.entity_id
_entity_poly.type
_entity_poly.pdbx_seq_one_letter_code
_entity_poly.pdbx_strand_id
1 'polypeptide(L)'
;MALDEARRLDPAWIALGQEEEDVTSDKSLRLDRTIRDRVRSEMGLPPAKGGRLASIADWARLNGIEPTFDLPHPVIDEDESDDADKEIQTLLLPDNLQGKLAGVLDETRTAQQEMGVNLLHLAIGFLEWVETPQAEKSMIAPLLLYPVELDRKPMKAKGQYRYYLRGDAEPMINITLLQRLAQDYNLIVPPLEEGDTAESYMARMTKVIEGLPRWRVRRFSTLGLFSFSRLVMFNDLAPERWGG
;
A
#
# COMPACT_ATOMS: atom_id res chain seq x y z
N MET A 1 39.54 -14.25 3.46
CA MET A 1 40.51 -14.59 4.52
C MET A 1 39.83 -14.87 5.84
N ALA A 2 39.35 -13.88 6.63
CA ALA A 2 38.72 -14.16 7.93
C ALA A 2 37.44 -15.03 7.86
N LEU A 3 36.56 -14.81 6.87
CA LEU A 3 35.33 -15.60 6.71
C LEU A 3 35.61 -17.05 6.28
N ASP A 4 36.60 -17.26 5.41
CA ASP A 4 36.95 -18.58 4.90
C ASP A 4 37.61 -19.45 5.97
N GLU A 5 38.41 -18.82 6.83
CA GLU A 5 39.01 -19.44 8.01
C GLU A 5 37.93 -19.82 9.05
N ALA A 6 36.98 -18.92 9.31
CA ALA A 6 35.86 -19.20 10.21
C ALA A 6 34.95 -20.34 9.71
N ARG A 7 34.69 -20.44 8.40
CA ARG A 7 33.95 -21.57 7.80
C ARG A 7 34.68 -22.90 7.98
N ARG A 8 36.01 -22.89 7.89
CA ARG A 8 36.84 -24.10 8.01
C ARG A 8 36.96 -24.62 9.44
N LEU A 9 36.76 -23.75 10.42
CA LEU A 9 36.84 -24.08 11.85
C LEU A 9 35.47 -24.34 12.48
N ASP A 10 34.36 -24.02 11.80
CA ASP A 10 33.01 -24.20 12.34
C ASP A 10 32.55 -25.68 12.20
N PRO A 11 32.34 -26.40 13.31
CA PRO A 11 32.02 -27.82 13.28
C PRO A 11 30.65 -28.12 12.64
N ALA A 12 29.70 -27.19 12.71
CA ALA A 12 28.41 -27.36 12.07
C ALA A 12 28.53 -27.19 10.54
N TRP A 13 29.43 -26.33 10.06
CA TRP A 13 29.66 -26.14 8.62
C TRP A 13 30.31 -27.37 7.99
N ILE A 14 31.25 -27.98 8.71
CA ILE A 14 31.91 -29.21 8.31
C ILE A 14 30.91 -30.37 8.27
N ALA A 15 30.06 -30.50 9.29
CA ALA A 15 29.03 -31.55 9.34
C ALA A 15 28.00 -31.42 8.21
N LEU A 16 27.58 -30.18 7.90
CA LEU A 16 26.62 -29.95 6.82
C LEU A 16 27.16 -30.36 5.43
N GLY A 17 28.44 -30.11 5.16
CA GLY A 17 29.09 -30.54 3.92
C GLY A 17 29.27 -32.05 3.78
N GLN A 18 29.06 -32.83 4.85
CA GLN A 18 29.04 -34.30 4.81
C GLN A 18 27.62 -34.87 4.60
N GLU A 19 26.57 -34.12 4.92
CA GLU A 19 25.17 -34.55 4.82
C GLU A 19 24.42 -33.99 3.59
N GLU A 20 24.71 -32.77 3.15
CA GLU A 20 24.02 -32.10 2.04
C GLU A 20 25.04 -31.61 0.99
N GLU A 21 25.00 -32.18 -0.23
CA GLU A 21 25.80 -31.71 -1.38
C GLU A 21 25.25 -30.42 -2.02
N ASP A 22 24.01 -30.04 -1.71
CA ASP A 22 23.37 -28.85 -2.28
C ASP A 22 23.75 -27.58 -1.51
N VAL A 23 24.65 -26.80 -2.10
CA VAL A 23 25.13 -25.50 -1.60
C VAL A 23 24.00 -24.47 -1.45
N THR A 24 22.85 -24.67 -2.10
CA THR A 24 21.69 -23.76 -2.07
C THR A 24 20.59 -24.15 -1.07
N SER A 25 20.81 -25.20 -0.28
CA SER A 25 19.91 -25.61 0.82
C SER A 25 19.65 -24.48 1.82
N ASP A 26 18.41 -24.35 2.33
CA ASP A 26 18.06 -23.33 3.35
C ASP A 26 18.90 -23.49 4.64
N LYS A 27 19.39 -24.71 4.94
CA LYS A 27 20.27 -24.96 6.08
C LYS A 27 21.68 -24.37 5.88
N SER A 28 22.25 -24.49 4.68
CA SER A 28 23.59 -23.97 4.36
C SER A 28 23.61 -22.45 4.41
N LEU A 29 22.57 -21.80 3.89
CA LEU A 29 22.43 -20.35 3.90
C LEU A 29 22.30 -19.78 5.32
N ARG A 30 21.56 -20.46 6.21
CA ARG A 30 21.42 -20.04 7.62
C ARG A 30 22.75 -20.11 8.36
N LEU A 31 23.48 -21.20 8.15
CA LEU A 31 24.73 -21.44 8.83
C LEU A 31 25.83 -20.48 8.35
N ASP A 32 25.90 -20.22 7.04
CA ASP A 32 26.81 -19.23 6.47
C ASP A 32 26.59 -17.83 7.08
N ARG A 33 25.33 -17.50 7.35
CA ARG A 33 24.96 -16.23 7.99
C ARG A 33 25.48 -16.14 9.41
N THR A 34 25.28 -17.18 10.23
CA THR A 34 25.76 -17.23 11.61
C THR A 34 27.28 -17.07 11.69
N ILE A 35 28.01 -17.71 10.78
CA ILE A 35 29.48 -17.59 10.70
C ILE A 35 29.88 -16.17 10.30
N ARG A 36 29.20 -15.57 9.32
CA ARG A 36 29.48 -14.19 8.88
C ARG A 36 29.19 -13.16 9.97
N ASP A 37 28.12 -13.34 10.75
CA ASP A 37 27.75 -12.44 11.85
C ASP A 37 28.76 -12.54 13.01
N ARG A 38 29.25 -13.75 13.33
CA ARG A 38 30.31 -13.98 14.32
C ARG A 38 31.61 -13.27 13.93
N VAL A 39 32.05 -13.47 12.69
CA VAL A 39 33.28 -12.84 12.16
C VAL A 39 33.18 -11.31 12.14
N ARG A 40 32.01 -10.74 11.84
CA ARG A 40 31.82 -9.28 11.91
C ARG A 40 31.94 -8.74 13.33
N SER A 41 31.36 -9.44 14.31
CA SER A 41 31.44 -9.06 15.71
C SER A 41 32.87 -9.10 16.23
N GLU A 42 33.64 -10.14 15.89
CA GLU A 42 35.06 -10.25 16.26
C GLU A 42 35.92 -9.16 15.63
N MET A 43 35.57 -8.73 14.42
CA MET A 43 36.28 -7.68 13.68
C MET A 43 35.82 -6.25 14.02
N GLY A 44 34.92 -6.09 15.01
CA GLY A 44 34.40 -4.77 15.40
C GLY A 44 33.62 -4.03 14.31
N LEU A 45 33.13 -4.75 13.30
CA LEU A 45 32.36 -4.18 12.20
C LEU A 45 30.89 -4.01 12.61
N PRO A 46 30.18 -2.97 12.12
CA PRO A 46 28.75 -2.83 12.33
C PRO A 46 28.00 -4.07 11.81
N PRO A 47 26.83 -4.41 12.42
CA PRO A 47 26.07 -5.59 12.03
C PRO A 47 25.77 -5.57 10.53
N ALA A 48 25.78 -6.75 9.92
CA ALA A 48 25.53 -6.91 8.51
C ALA A 48 24.22 -6.20 8.12
N LYS A 49 24.27 -5.21 7.21
CA LYS A 49 23.08 -4.55 6.61
C LYS A 49 22.23 -5.49 5.73
N GLY A 50 22.32 -6.80 5.94
CA GLY A 50 21.71 -7.85 5.14
C GLY A 50 21.55 -9.18 5.88
N GLY A 51 21.56 -9.18 7.21
CA GLY A 51 20.79 -10.20 7.93
C GLY A 51 19.33 -10.00 7.52
N ARG A 52 18.58 -11.08 7.26
CA ARG A 52 17.13 -11.04 6.95
C ARG A 52 16.51 -9.90 7.76
N LEU A 53 16.10 -8.83 7.07
CA LEU A 53 15.65 -7.60 7.68
C LEU A 53 14.71 -7.94 8.84
N ALA A 54 15.01 -7.44 10.04
CA ALA A 54 14.26 -7.74 11.27
C ALA A 54 12.74 -7.55 11.07
N SER A 55 12.38 -6.66 10.16
CA SER A 55 11.17 -6.69 9.35
C SER A 55 11.39 -5.69 8.21
N ILE A 56 10.52 -5.66 7.19
CA ILE A 56 10.54 -4.59 6.18
C ILE A 56 10.39 -3.21 6.86
N ALA A 57 9.59 -3.14 7.93
CA ALA A 57 9.39 -1.93 8.71
C ALA A 57 10.69 -1.47 9.40
N ASP A 58 11.48 -2.40 9.95
CA ASP A 58 12.76 -2.04 10.57
C ASP A 58 13.77 -1.55 9.52
N TRP A 59 13.76 -2.15 8.32
CA TRP A 59 14.56 -1.64 7.21
C TRP A 59 14.17 -0.23 6.80
N ALA A 60 12.86 0.05 6.69
CA ALA A 60 12.36 1.38 6.38
C ALA A 60 12.85 2.40 7.41
N ARG A 61 12.67 2.11 8.72
CA ARG A 61 13.13 2.98 9.82
C ARG A 61 14.64 3.25 9.78
N LEU A 62 15.44 2.22 9.50
CA LEU A 62 16.90 2.34 9.36
C LEU A 62 17.32 3.27 8.22
N ASN A 63 16.47 3.47 7.22
CA ASN A 63 16.68 4.39 6.09
C ASN A 63 15.91 5.72 6.26
N GLY A 64 15.36 6.00 7.45
CA GLY A 64 14.61 7.23 7.72
C GLY A 64 13.22 7.27 7.09
N ILE A 65 12.70 6.12 6.63
CA ILE A 65 11.35 6.00 6.06
C ILE A 65 10.42 5.50 7.16
N GLU A 66 9.35 6.24 7.45
CA GLU A 66 8.33 5.80 8.40
C GLU A 66 7.47 4.69 7.75
N PRO A 67 7.42 3.47 8.31
CA PRO A 67 6.65 2.35 7.74
C PRO A 67 5.14 2.42 8.01
N THR A 68 4.63 3.57 8.45
CA THR A 68 3.19 3.78 8.56
C THR A 68 2.58 3.94 7.17
N PHE A 69 1.34 3.47 7.01
CA PHE A 69 0.58 3.77 5.79
C PHE A 69 -0.06 5.16 5.85
N ASP A 70 -0.31 5.70 7.05
CA ASP A 70 -0.93 7.01 7.21
C ASP A 70 0.06 8.13 6.89
N LEU A 71 -0.25 8.89 5.84
CA LEU A 71 0.48 10.06 5.41
C LEU A 71 0.53 11.12 6.52
N PRO A 72 1.66 11.83 6.68
CA PRO A 72 1.79 12.92 7.63
C PRO A 72 0.85 14.07 7.27
N HIS A 73 0.48 14.89 8.26
CA HIS A 73 -0.27 16.13 7.96
C HIS A 73 0.66 17.08 7.21
N PRO A 74 0.17 17.79 6.18
CA PRO A 74 0.97 18.79 5.51
C PRO A 74 1.45 19.78 6.58
N VAL A 75 2.77 19.89 6.74
CA VAL A 75 3.37 20.94 7.55
C VAL A 75 3.24 22.21 6.72
N ILE A 76 2.67 23.26 7.30
CA ILE A 76 2.58 24.57 6.64
C ILE A 76 3.97 25.20 6.72
N ASP A 77 4.90 24.71 5.90
CA ASP A 77 6.18 25.37 5.68
C ASP A 77 6.07 26.09 4.33
N GLU A 78 6.09 27.43 4.38
CA GLU A 78 5.84 28.34 3.25
C GLU A 78 6.93 28.30 2.15
N ASP A 79 7.99 27.49 2.30
CA ASP A 79 9.26 27.64 1.58
C ASP A 79 9.75 26.40 0.79
N GLU A 80 9.06 25.25 0.80
CA GLU A 80 9.46 24.13 -0.08
C GLU A 80 8.78 24.25 -1.44
N SER A 81 9.57 24.69 -2.43
CA SER A 81 9.26 24.68 -3.85
C SER A 81 8.67 23.34 -4.29
N ASP A 82 7.40 23.33 -4.70
CA ASP A 82 6.68 22.20 -5.29
C ASP A 82 7.26 21.79 -6.67
N ASP A 83 8.51 21.30 -6.69
CA ASP A 83 8.81 20.20 -7.61
C ASP A 83 8.03 18.99 -7.07
N ALA A 84 6.73 18.96 -7.36
CA ALA A 84 5.79 17.96 -6.85
C ALA A 84 6.40 16.57 -7.02
N ASP A 85 6.66 15.88 -5.91
CA ASP A 85 7.20 14.53 -5.94
C ASP A 85 6.28 13.66 -6.81
N LYS A 86 6.80 13.20 -7.96
CA LYS A 86 6.04 12.41 -8.94
C LYS A 86 6.18 10.92 -8.69
N GLU A 87 6.85 10.51 -7.62
CA GLU A 87 7.08 9.12 -7.29
C GLU A 87 6.26 8.71 -6.06
N ILE A 88 5.46 7.65 -6.21
CA ILE A 88 4.70 7.08 -5.10
C ILE A 88 5.57 6.03 -4.40
N GLN A 89 5.93 6.30 -3.16
CA GLN A 89 6.73 5.39 -2.34
C GLN A 89 5.87 4.25 -1.79
N THR A 90 6.46 3.06 -1.70
CA THR A 90 5.80 1.89 -1.11
C THR A 90 6.79 1.13 -0.23
N LEU A 91 6.29 0.41 0.76
CA LEU A 91 7.11 -0.49 1.58
C LEU A 91 7.41 -1.82 0.88
N LEU A 92 7.04 -1.97 -0.39
CA LEU A 92 7.27 -3.20 -1.15
C LEU A 92 8.66 -3.14 -1.77
N LEU A 93 9.45 -4.20 -1.55
CA LEU A 93 10.70 -4.40 -2.26
C LEU A 93 10.45 -4.59 -3.77
N PRO A 94 11.42 -4.29 -4.65
CA PRO A 94 11.21 -4.25 -6.10
C PRO A 94 10.53 -5.49 -6.69
N ASP A 95 10.96 -6.69 -6.29
CA ASP A 95 10.40 -7.94 -6.82
C ASP A 95 8.92 -8.14 -6.42
N ASN A 96 8.59 -7.83 -5.15
CA ASN A 96 7.23 -7.92 -4.64
C ASN A 96 6.32 -6.84 -5.26
N LEU A 97 6.86 -5.63 -5.44
CA LEU A 97 6.15 -4.52 -6.07
C LEU A 97 5.83 -4.87 -7.53
N GLN A 98 6.81 -5.36 -8.28
CA GLN A 98 6.63 -5.76 -9.67
C GLN A 98 5.59 -6.88 -9.80
N GLY A 99 5.66 -7.92 -8.95
CA GLY A 99 4.67 -8.99 -8.95
C GLY A 99 3.25 -8.48 -8.67
N LYS A 100 3.09 -7.61 -7.66
CA LYS A 100 1.79 -7.01 -7.32
C LYS A 100 1.24 -6.12 -8.44
N LEU A 101 2.05 -5.21 -8.98
CA LEU A 101 1.60 -4.31 -10.05
C LEU A 101 1.37 -5.03 -11.37
N ALA A 102 2.11 -6.11 -11.67
CA ALA A 102 1.80 -6.98 -12.80
C ALA A 102 0.43 -7.64 -12.63
N GLY A 103 0.13 -8.19 -11.44
CA GLY A 103 -1.19 -8.76 -11.15
C GLY A 103 -2.33 -7.74 -11.30
N VAL A 104 -2.18 -6.56 -10.71
CA VAL A 104 -3.18 -5.46 -10.85
C VAL A 104 -3.39 -5.07 -12.31
N LEU A 105 -2.32 -4.98 -13.10
CA LEU A 105 -2.38 -4.66 -14.52
C LEU A 105 -3.13 -5.75 -15.30
N ASP A 106 -2.84 -7.02 -15.02
CA ASP A 106 -3.48 -8.15 -15.69
C ASP A 106 -4.97 -8.21 -15.34
N GLU A 107 -5.34 -8.06 -14.06
CA GLU A 107 -6.73 -8.00 -13.61
C GLU A 107 -7.50 -6.84 -14.25
N THR A 108 -6.87 -5.67 -14.37
CA THR A 108 -7.48 -4.48 -14.98
C THR A 108 -7.75 -4.71 -16.46
N ARG A 109 -6.82 -5.35 -17.18
CA ARG A 109 -7.01 -5.72 -18.59
C ARG A 109 -8.11 -6.74 -18.77
N THR A 110 -8.17 -7.75 -17.91
CA THR A 110 -9.24 -8.74 -17.90
C THR A 110 -10.60 -8.07 -17.68
N ALA A 111 -10.73 -7.22 -16.66
CA ALA A 111 -11.96 -6.48 -16.40
C ALA A 111 -12.39 -5.61 -17.57
N GLN A 112 -11.44 -4.92 -18.22
CA GLN A 112 -11.71 -4.10 -19.39
C GLN A 112 -12.16 -4.93 -20.60
N GLN A 113 -11.56 -6.10 -20.83
CA GLN A 113 -11.91 -7.00 -21.92
C GLN A 113 -13.27 -7.69 -21.72
N GLU A 114 -13.56 -8.12 -20.49
CA GLU A 114 -14.78 -8.88 -20.17
C GLU A 114 -16.00 -7.99 -19.96
N MET A 115 -15.82 -6.85 -19.29
CA MET A 115 -16.92 -5.97 -18.86
C MET A 115 -16.95 -4.62 -19.58
N GLY A 116 -15.90 -4.29 -20.35
CA GLY A 116 -15.81 -3.01 -21.06
C GLY A 116 -15.67 -1.78 -20.16
N VAL A 117 -15.37 -1.95 -18.87
CA VAL A 117 -15.32 -0.86 -17.89
C VAL A 117 -13.93 -0.76 -17.25
N ASN A 118 -13.50 0.48 -16.94
CA ASN A 118 -12.31 0.70 -16.12
C ASN A 118 -12.68 0.54 -14.64
N LEU A 119 -12.16 -0.50 -14.00
CA LEU A 119 -12.34 -0.74 -12.57
C LEU A 119 -11.17 -0.25 -11.72
N LEU A 120 -10.06 0.16 -12.33
CA LEU A 120 -8.86 0.55 -11.60
C LEU A 120 -9.02 1.97 -11.04
N HIS A 121 -8.92 2.09 -9.71
CA HIS A 121 -8.97 3.37 -9.03
C HIS A 121 -7.84 3.49 -8.01
N LEU A 122 -7.36 4.72 -7.83
CA LEU A 122 -6.58 5.13 -6.67
C LEU A 122 -7.55 5.62 -5.60
N ALA A 123 -7.76 4.80 -4.58
CA ALA A 123 -8.50 5.19 -3.40
C ALA A 123 -7.64 6.09 -2.51
N ILE A 124 -8.16 7.24 -2.10
CA ILE A 124 -7.49 8.20 -1.22
C ILE A 124 -8.38 8.50 -0.03
N GLY A 125 -7.80 8.34 1.16
CA GLY A 125 -8.50 8.56 2.42
C GLY A 125 -9.48 7.43 2.72
N PHE A 126 -9.56 7.01 3.97
CA PHE A 126 -10.41 5.91 4.39
C PHE A 126 -11.16 6.27 5.67
N LEU A 127 -12.45 5.96 5.73
CA LEU A 127 -13.16 5.95 7.00
C LEU A 127 -12.91 4.59 7.66
N GLU A 128 -12.40 4.61 8.88
CA GLU A 128 -12.34 3.44 9.77
C GLU A 128 -13.36 3.62 10.90
N TRP A 129 -14.20 2.61 11.12
CA TRP A 129 -15.22 2.64 12.15
C TRP A 129 -15.48 1.26 12.75
N VAL A 130 -16.27 1.22 13.83
CA VAL A 130 -16.75 -0.01 14.44
C VAL A 130 -18.27 -0.03 14.42
N GLU A 131 -18.86 -1.19 14.13
CA GLU A 131 -20.31 -1.34 14.05
C GLU A 131 -20.97 -1.23 15.43
N THR A 132 -20.32 -1.75 16.46
CA THR A 132 -20.73 -1.65 17.85
C THR A 132 -19.55 -1.25 18.72
N PRO A 133 -19.77 -0.62 19.90
CA PRO A 133 -18.68 -0.27 20.80
C PRO A 133 -17.82 -1.48 21.23
N GLN A 134 -18.44 -2.66 21.31
CA GLN A 134 -17.80 -3.93 21.68
C GLN A 134 -17.20 -4.68 20.49
N ALA A 135 -17.36 -4.20 19.25
CA ALA A 135 -16.82 -4.88 18.09
C ALA A 135 -15.29 -4.95 18.16
N GLU A 136 -14.75 -6.15 17.96
CA GLU A 136 -13.30 -6.37 17.92
C GLU A 136 -12.69 -5.90 16.61
N LYS A 137 -13.43 -6.04 15.50
CA LYS A 137 -12.97 -5.70 14.17
C LYS A 137 -13.45 -4.32 13.75
N SER A 138 -12.54 -3.49 13.26
CA SER A 138 -12.88 -2.26 12.56
C SER A 138 -13.23 -2.54 11.10
N MET A 139 -14.22 -1.81 10.61
CA MET A 139 -14.59 -1.69 9.21
C MET A 139 -13.80 -0.55 8.59
N ILE A 140 -13.47 -0.70 7.32
CA ILE A 140 -12.74 0.33 6.58
C ILE A 140 -13.32 0.47 5.17
N ALA A 141 -13.45 1.71 4.72
CA ALA A 141 -13.93 2.01 3.38
C ALA A 141 -13.24 3.25 2.81
N PRO A 142 -12.92 3.27 1.51
CA PRO A 142 -12.33 4.44 0.88
C PRO A 142 -13.34 5.58 0.83
N LEU A 143 -12.84 6.81 0.97
CA LEU A 143 -13.61 8.05 0.87
C LEU A 143 -13.70 8.51 -0.57
N LEU A 144 -12.55 8.71 -1.20
CA LEU A 144 -12.42 9.19 -2.57
C LEU A 144 -11.79 8.13 -3.46
N LEU A 145 -12.24 8.09 -4.70
CA LEU A 145 -11.83 7.13 -5.72
C LEU A 145 -11.47 7.89 -6.97
N TYR A 146 -10.19 7.90 -7.33
CA TYR A 146 -9.70 8.52 -8.56
C TYR A 146 -9.60 7.44 -9.62
N PRO A 147 -10.37 7.50 -10.72
CA PRO A 147 -10.19 6.58 -11.84
C PRO A 147 -8.78 6.78 -12.41
N VAL A 148 -8.03 5.69 -12.56
CA VAL A 148 -6.65 5.74 -13.07
C VAL A 148 -6.37 4.62 -14.06
N GLU A 149 -5.34 4.82 -14.86
CA GLU A 149 -4.74 3.83 -15.75
C GLU A 149 -3.35 3.48 -15.24
N LEU A 150 -3.00 2.19 -15.33
CA LEU A 150 -1.69 1.68 -14.98
C LEU A 150 -0.95 1.27 -16.25
N ASP A 151 0.18 1.93 -16.50
CA ASP A 151 1.09 1.63 -17.60
C ASP A 151 2.43 1.11 -17.07
N ARG A 152 3.18 0.41 -17.93
CA ARG A 152 4.56 -0.01 -17.62
C ARG A 152 5.49 0.16 -18.81
N LYS A 153 6.75 0.54 -18.54
CA LYS A 153 7.83 0.59 -19.54
C LYS A 153 9.01 -0.27 -19.10
N PRO A 154 9.66 -1.01 -20.00
CA PRO A 154 10.84 -1.80 -19.66
C PRO A 154 12.01 -0.89 -19.25
N MET A 155 12.80 -1.34 -18.28
CA MET A 155 14.04 -0.69 -17.87
C MET A 155 15.26 -1.33 -18.56
N LYS A 156 16.44 -0.71 -18.40
CA LYS A 156 17.71 -1.20 -18.96
C LYS A 156 18.05 -2.61 -18.44
N ALA A 157 17.71 -2.90 -17.19
CA ALA A 157 17.88 -4.23 -16.61
C ALA A 157 16.78 -5.17 -17.12
N LYS A 158 17.18 -6.36 -17.59
CA LYS A 158 16.26 -7.36 -18.15
C LYS A 158 15.24 -7.77 -17.08
N GLY A 159 13.96 -7.71 -17.45
CA GLY A 159 12.86 -8.15 -16.59
C GLY A 159 12.43 -7.14 -15.52
N GLN A 160 12.96 -5.92 -15.53
CA GLN A 160 12.50 -4.84 -14.65
C GLN A 160 11.63 -3.84 -15.43
N TYR A 161 10.57 -3.36 -14.77
CA TYR A 161 9.64 -2.40 -15.34
C TYR A 161 9.48 -1.18 -14.44
N ARG A 162 9.38 0.00 -15.06
CA ARG A 162 8.89 1.21 -14.39
C ARG A 162 7.41 1.34 -14.68
N TYR A 163 6.62 1.49 -13.62
CA TYR A 163 5.18 1.65 -13.70
C TYR A 163 4.80 3.13 -13.63
N TYR A 164 3.71 3.50 -14.31
CA TYR A 164 3.19 4.85 -14.37
C TYR A 164 1.69 4.80 -14.10
N LEU A 165 1.22 5.64 -13.19
CA LEU A 165 -0.19 5.89 -12.99
C LEU A 165 -0.58 7.17 -13.71
N ARG A 166 -1.73 7.15 -14.36
CA ARG A 166 -2.31 8.32 -15.05
C ARG A 166 -3.78 8.43 -14.66
N GLY A 167 -4.24 9.64 -14.39
CA GLY A 167 -5.64 9.94 -14.16
C GLY A 167 -5.90 11.40 -14.46
N ASP A 168 -6.94 11.67 -15.23
CA ASP A 168 -7.43 12.99 -15.62
C ASP A 168 -8.92 13.18 -15.26
N ALA A 169 -9.59 12.10 -14.86
CA ALA A 169 -10.98 12.13 -14.43
C ALA A 169 -11.14 12.70 -13.01
N GLU A 170 -12.27 13.35 -12.79
CA GLU A 170 -12.69 13.83 -11.48
C GLU A 170 -12.84 12.68 -10.47
N PRO A 171 -12.48 12.90 -9.19
CA PRO A 171 -12.68 11.89 -8.16
C PRO A 171 -14.15 11.63 -7.88
N MET A 172 -14.45 10.39 -7.54
CA MET A 172 -15.76 9.95 -7.11
C MET A 172 -15.77 9.70 -5.61
N ILE A 173 -16.85 10.07 -4.93
CA ILE A 173 -17.08 9.60 -3.56
C ILE A 173 -17.58 8.16 -3.60
N ASN A 174 -17.19 7.37 -2.60
CA ASN A 174 -17.78 6.06 -2.36
C ASN A 174 -19.26 6.16 -1.94
N ILE A 175 -20.16 6.10 -2.92
CA ILE A 175 -21.62 6.21 -2.71
C ILE A 175 -22.15 5.12 -1.77
N THR A 176 -21.59 3.90 -1.81
CA THR A 176 -21.99 2.82 -0.90
C THR A 176 -21.73 3.19 0.55
N LEU A 177 -20.58 3.82 0.82
CA LEU A 177 -20.27 4.33 2.14
C LEU A 177 -21.28 5.39 2.57
N LEU A 178 -21.61 6.34 1.69
CA LEU A 178 -22.59 7.38 2.00
C LEU A 178 -23.97 6.81 2.37
N GLN A 179 -24.46 5.86 1.57
CA GLN A 179 -25.75 5.20 1.82
C GLN A 179 -25.73 4.47 3.16
N ARG A 180 -24.64 3.75 3.46
CA ARG A 180 -24.48 3.05 4.73
C ARG A 180 -24.46 4.01 5.92
N LEU A 181 -23.72 5.12 5.81
CA LEU A 181 -23.65 6.12 6.87
C LEU A 181 -25.00 6.80 7.13
N ALA A 182 -25.77 7.07 6.08
CA ALA A 182 -27.11 7.63 6.20
C ALA A 182 -28.10 6.63 6.81
N GLN A 183 -28.12 5.38 6.34
CA GLN A 183 -29.10 4.37 6.75
C GLN A 183 -28.83 3.80 8.15
N ASP A 184 -27.58 3.45 8.45
CA ASP A 184 -27.24 2.72 9.67
C ASP A 184 -26.94 3.66 10.84
N TYR A 185 -26.43 4.87 10.55
CA TYR A 185 -25.89 5.78 11.57
C TYR A 185 -26.53 7.18 11.55
N ASN A 186 -27.45 7.44 10.62
CA ASN A 186 -28.09 8.75 10.44
C ASN A 186 -27.08 9.91 10.30
N LEU A 187 -25.92 9.62 9.69
CA LEU A 187 -24.86 10.59 9.44
C LEU A 187 -25.04 11.18 8.04
N ILE A 188 -25.14 12.51 7.98
CA ILE A 188 -25.21 13.24 6.72
C ILE A 188 -23.79 13.63 6.32
N VAL A 189 -23.30 13.02 5.25
CA VAL A 189 -22.00 13.32 4.68
C VAL A 189 -22.16 14.38 3.59
N PRO A 190 -21.35 15.47 3.59
CA PRO A 190 -21.39 16.46 2.54
C PRO A 190 -20.96 15.87 1.20
N PRO A 191 -21.59 16.28 0.08
CA PRO A 191 -21.14 15.89 -1.25
C PRO A 191 -19.73 16.45 -1.53
N LEU A 192 -19.16 16.01 -2.64
CA LEU A 192 -17.93 16.57 -3.19
C LEU A 192 -18.30 17.88 -3.89
N GLU A 193 -17.60 18.95 -3.56
CA GLU A 193 -17.77 20.26 -4.17
C GLU A 193 -16.69 20.50 -5.24
N GLU A 194 -16.99 21.35 -6.21
CA GLU A 194 -16.02 21.73 -7.24
C GLU A 194 -14.82 22.43 -6.59
N GLY A 195 -13.60 21.98 -6.93
CA GLY A 195 -12.36 22.49 -6.33
C GLY A 195 -11.97 21.84 -5.00
N ASP A 196 -12.71 20.83 -4.53
CA ASP A 196 -12.27 20.04 -3.38
C ASP A 196 -10.98 19.28 -3.64
N THR A 197 -10.09 19.33 -2.67
CA THR A 197 -8.93 18.46 -2.60
C THR A 197 -9.23 17.25 -1.72
N ALA A 198 -8.42 16.19 -1.85
CA ALA A 198 -8.55 15.05 -0.96
C ALA A 198 -8.41 15.46 0.53
N GLU A 199 -7.53 16.42 0.83
CA GLU A 199 -7.33 16.93 2.19
C GLU A 199 -8.54 17.73 2.69
N SER A 200 -9.13 18.63 1.88
CA SER A 200 -10.31 19.38 2.28
C SER A 200 -11.50 18.44 2.58
N TYR A 201 -11.69 17.41 1.75
CA TYR A 201 -12.74 16.43 1.94
C TYR A 201 -12.52 15.56 3.19
N MET A 202 -11.30 15.07 3.41
CA MET A 202 -10.94 14.30 4.61
C MET A 202 -11.15 15.13 5.89
N ALA A 203 -10.84 16.43 5.87
CA ALA A 203 -11.08 17.33 6.99
C ALA A 203 -12.57 17.50 7.29
N ARG A 204 -13.42 17.62 6.26
CA ARG A 204 -14.89 17.66 6.45
C ARG A 204 -15.43 16.35 7.00
N MET A 205 -14.98 15.21 6.47
CA MET A 205 -15.37 13.90 6.98
C MET A 205 -14.98 13.74 8.47
N THR A 206 -13.81 14.23 8.86
CA THR A 206 -13.36 14.21 10.26
C THR A 206 -14.32 14.98 11.18
N LYS A 207 -14.87 16.11 10.72
CA LYS A 207 -15.89 16.87 11.48
C LYS A 207 -17.22 16.12 11.59
N VAL A 208 -17.63 15.41 10.53
CA VAL A 208 -18.90 14.64 10.54
C VAL A 208 -18.88 13.53 11.58
N ILE A 209 -17.72 12.89 11.77
CA ILE A 209 -17.56 11.77 12.70
C ILE A 209 -17.10 12.21 14.10
N GLU A 210 -17.00 13.51 14.34
CA GLU A 210 -16.54 14.05 15.61
C GLU A 210 -17.44 13.59 16.77
N GLY A 211 -16.82 13.09 17.84
CA GLY A 211 -17.53 12.55 19.00
C GLY A 211 -17.96 11.08 18.87
N LEU A 212 -17.79 10.44 17.71
CA LEU A 212 -18.05 9.00 17.57
C LEU A 212 -16.86 8.16 18.08
N PRO A 213 -17.07 7.27 19.06
CA PRO A 213 -15.97 6.53 19.67
C PRO A 213 -15.41 5.48 18.71
N ARG A 214 -14.08 5.46 18.56
CA ARG A 214 -13.32 4.53 17.69
C ARG A 214 -13.61 4.69 16.18
N TRP A 215 -14.11 5.87 15.78
CA TRP A 215 -14.21 6.26 14.38
C TRP A 215 -13.05 7.20 14.06
N ARG A 216 -12.42 7.03 12.89
CA ARG A 216 -11.35 7.91 12.43
C ARG A 216 -11.25 7.95 10.91
N VAL A 217 -10.85 9.11 10.39
CA VAL A 217 -10.36 9.22 9.02
C VAL A 217 -8.89 8.83 9.00
N ARG A 218 -8.55 7.90 8.11
CA ARG A 218 -7.19 7.42 7.86
C ARG A 218 -6.66 7.98 6.56
N ARG A 219 -5.44 8.50 6.60
CA ARG A 219 -4.85 9.29 5.52
C ARG A 219 -3.88 8.43 4.72
N PHE A 220 -4.36 7.35 4.11
CA PHE A 220 -3.53 6.52 3.23
C PHE A 220 -4.22 6.30 1.89
N SER A 221 -3.45 5.80 0.93
CA SER A 221 -3.93 5.55 -0.43
C SER A 221 -3.76 4.08 -0.82
N THR A 222 -4.67 3.57 -1.65
CA THR A 222 -4.62 2.19 -2.16
C THR A 222 -4.94 2.17 -3.64
N LEU A 223 -4.06 1.57 -4.44
CA LEU A 223 -4.35 1.25 -5.83
C LEU A 223 -5.02 -0.12 -5.90
N GLY A 224 -6.20 -0.19 -6.52
CA GLY A 224 -6.92 -1.45 -6.64
C GLY A 224 -8.08 -1.39 -7.61
N LEU A 225 -8.63 -2.57 -7.91
CA LEU A 225 -9.86 -2.69 -8.69
C LEU A 225 -11.06 -2.52 -7.76
N PHE A 226 -11.96 -1.62 -8.13
CA PHE A 226 -13.18 -1.38 -7.39
C PHE A 226 -14.41 -1.48 -8.30
N SER A 227 -15.26 -2.48 -8.04
CA SER A 227 -16.48 -2.71 -8.81
C SER A 227 -17.66 -1.93 -8.24
N PHE A 228 -17.64 -0.61 -8.32
CA PHE A 228 -18.79 0.24 -7.91
C PHE A 228 -19.84 0.40 -9.03
N SER A 229 -19.52 -0.03 -10.24
CA SER A 229 -20.30 0.15 -11.48
C SER A 229 -21.74 -0.35 -11.38
N ARG A 230 -22.03 -1.33 -10.50
CA ARG A 230 -23.39 -1.84 -10.30
C ARG A 230 -24.31 -0.90 -9.51
N LEU A 231 -23.77 -0.05 -8.64
CA LEU A 231 -24.58 0.85 -7.81
C LEU A 231 -24.92 2.15 -8.54
N VAL A 232 -24.03 2.66 -9.39
CA VAL A 232 -24.31 3.84 -10.21
C VAL A 232 -25.38 3.54 -11.25
N MET A 233 -25.35 2.37 -11.92
CA MET A 233 -26.44 1.94 -12.80
C MET A 233 -27.77 1.78 -12.06
N PHE A 234 -27.75 1.26 -10.83
CA PHE A 234 -28.98 1.12 -10.04
C PHE A 234 -29.57 2.48 -9.64
N ASN A 235 -28.71 3.47 -9.35
CA ASN A 235 -29.13 4.82 -9.01
C ASN A 235 -29.60 5.64 -10.24
N ASP A 236 -29.11 5.32 -11.44
CA ASP A 236 -29.62 5.87 -12.71
C ASP A 236 -30.95 5.24 -13.15
N LEU A 237 -31.23 4.01 -12.69
CA LEU A 237 -32.51 3.32 -12.88
C LEU A 237 -33.57 3.69 -11.83
N ALA A 238 -33.28 4.64 -10.92
CA ALA A 238 -34.23 5.10 -9.92
C ALA A 238 -35.38 5.86 -10.61
N PRO A 239 -36.65 5.38 -10.53
CA PRO A 239 -37.80 5.99 -11.21
C PRO A 239 -38.03 7.45 -10.83
N GLU A 240 -37.54 7.86 -9.66
CA GLU A 240 -37.64 9.21 -9.11
C GLU A 240 -36.83 10.26 -9.90
N ARG A 241 -35.88 9.85 -10.75
CA ARG A 241 -35.12 10.72 -11.66
C ARG A 241 -35.69 10.81 -13.07
N TRP A 242 -36.73 10.03 -13.41
CA TRP A 242 -37.45 10.12 -14.69
C TRP A 242 -38.79 10.84 -14.52
N GLY A 243 -38.75 12.04 -13.96
CA GLY A 243 -39.89 12.95 -13.94
C GLY A 243 -39.74 14.04 -15.01
N GLY A 244 -40.45 13.89 -16.13
CA GLY A 244 -40.66 14.94 -17.14
C GLY A 244 -40.39 14.50 -18.57
#